data_AF-A0A965E014-F1
#
_entry.id   AF-A0A965E014-F1
#
_cell.length_a   1.000
_cell.length_b   1.000
_cell.length_c   1.000
_cell.angle_alpha   90.00
_cell.angle_beta   90.00
_cell.angle_gamma   90.00
#
_symmetry.space_group_name_H-M   'P 1'
#
loop_
_entity.id
_entity.type
_entity.pdbx_description
1 polymer ?
#
loop_
_entity_poly.entity_id
_entity_poly.type
_entity_poly.pdbx_seq_one_letter_code
_entity_poly.pdbx_strand_id
1 'polypeptide(L)'
;MVAALAVIWLGFHFLSDGAFLTSRNLWNLSVQSASIAIMATGMVLIIVSRNIDLSVGSLLGFIGYVMAVMQARWIPETFGLGFDQPYTWAITLAVGVVLGAAIGAVQGAVVAYGGVPAFIVTLGGFLVWRGLIFRMGEQGKTISPLDTNFQLLGGGPDGSLGATRSWILGVIGCIGAVLSVWLARRRRRRYDLAVRPLGVDVGIAVLSCVVIIAGIWLVAIGYESPITG
;
A
#
# COMPACT_ATOMS: atom_id res chain seq x y z
N MET A 1 -17.83 -12.47 6.66
CA MET A 1 -16.47 -11.88 6.67
C MET A 1 -16.30 -10.86 7.78
N VAL A 2 -17.08 -9.76 7.82
CA VAL A 2 -16.97 -8.74 8.89
C VAL A 2 -17.15 -9.32 10.30
N ALA A 3 -18.16 -10.18 10.51
CA ALA A 3 -18.35 -10.83 11.82
C ALA A 3 -17.16 -11.73 12.22
N ALA A 4 -16.59 -12.48 11.28
CA ALA A 4 -15.42 -13.31 11.54
C ALA A 4 -14.18 -12.46 11.88
N LEU A 5 -13.98 -11.34 11.18
CA LEU A 5 -12.92 -10.37 11.50
C LEU A 5 -13.10 -9.81 12.92
N ALA A 6 -14.31 -9.41 13.29
CA ALA A 6 -14.61 -8.88 14.61
C ALA A 6 -14.34 -9.91 15.71
N VAL A 7 -14.71 -11.18 15.51
CA VAL A 7 -14.41 -12.28 16.44
C VAL A 7 -12.91 -12.47 16.60
N ILE A 8 -12.15 -12.47 15.50
CA ILE A 8 -10.68 -12.63 15.54
C ILE A 8 -10.03 -11.45 16.28
N TRP A 9 -10.46 -10.22 16.01
CA TRP A 9 -9.92 -9.01 16.64
C TRP A 9 -10.19 -8.97 18.14
N LEU A 10 -11.43 -9.25 18.56
CA LEU A 10 -11.78 -9.31 19.97
C LEU A 10 -11.04 -10.45 20.67
N GLY A 11 -10.95 -11.62 20.03
CA GLY A 11 -10.19 -12.76 20.53
C GLY A 11 -8.73 -12.40 20.81
N PHE A 12 -8.03 -11.81 19.84
CA PHE A 12 -6.65 -11.37 20.05
C PHE A 12 -6.53 -10.23 21.05
N HIS A 13 -7.50 -9.33 21.15
CA HIS A 13 -7.48 -8.25 22.14
C HIS A 13 -7.51 -8.79 23.57
N PHE A 14 -8.42 -9.72 23.88
CA PHE A 14 -8.51 -10.31 25.20
C PHE A 14 -7.35 -11.25 25.51
N LEU A 15 -6.83 -11.99 24.52
CA LEU A 15 -5.68 -12.88 24.70
C LEU A 15 -4.34 -12.14 24.84
N SER A 16 -4.29 -10.86 24.45
CA SER A 16 -3.07 -10.04 24.51
C SER A 16 -3.10 -8.98 25.61
N ASP A 17 -3.94 -9.16 26.63
CA ASP A 17 -4.12 -8.22 27.73
C ASP A 17 -4.42 -6.78 27.26
N GLY A 18 -5.15 -6.66 26.15
CA GLY A 18 -5.55 -5.39 25.57
C GLY A 18 -4.59 -4.83 24.50
N ALA A 19 -3.44 -5.46 24.24
CA ALA A 19 -2.41 -4.91 23.35
C ALA A 19 -2.83 -4.83 21.86
N PHE A 20 -3.74 -5.71 21.40
CA PHE A 20 -4.09 -5.81 19.98
C PHE A 20 -4.84 -4.58 19.41
N LEU A 21 -5.79 -4.01 20.14
CA LEU A 21 -6.60 -2.86 19.66
C LEU A 21 -6.01 -1.51 20.07
N THR A 22 -4.72 -1.48 20.38
CA THR A 22 -3.99 -0.23 20.64
C THR A 22 -3.80 0.56 19.34
N SER A 23 -3.81 1.89 19.43
CA SER A 23 -3.61 2.79 18.27
C SER A 23 -2.32 2.48 17.50
N ARG A 24 -1.23 2.13 18.22
CA ARG A 24 0.05 1.72 17.63
C ARG A 24 -0.06 0.43 16.83
N ASN A 25 -0.76 -0.59 17.35
CA ASN A 25 -0.93 -1.82 16.59
C ASN A 25 -1.87 -1.62 15.40
N LEU A 26 -2.95 -0.85 15.56
CA LEU A 26 -3.85 -0.50 14.46
C LEU A 26 -3.15 0.32 13.36
N TRP A 27 -2.22 1.22 13.71
CA TRP A 27 -1.34 1.90 12.75
C TRP A 27 -0.48 0.91 11.98
N ASN A 28 0.26 0.03 12.67
CA ASN A 28 1.12 -0.96 12.03
C ASN A 28 0.32 -1.90 11.11
N LEU A 29 -0.84 -2.38 11.56
CA LEU A 29 -1.74 -3.20 10.75
C LEU A 29 -2.27 -2.44 9.54
N SER A 30 -2.60 -1.16 9.68
CA SER A 30 -3.09 -0.32 8.59
C SER A 30 -2.01 -0.09 7.53
N VAL A 31 -0.77 0.21 7.95
CA VAL A 31 0.38 0.40 7.04
C VAL A 31 0.72 -0.89 6.30
N GLN A 32 0.75 -2.04 6.99
CA GLN A 32 0.97 -3.34 6.36
C GLN A 32 -0.17 -3.69 5.38
N SER A 33 -1.42 -3.47 5.80
CA SER A 33 -2.59 -3.75 4.97
C SER A 33 -2.69 -2.83 3.75
N ALA A 34 -2.23 -1.58 3.85
CA ALA A 34 -2.20 -0.64 2.74
C ALA A 34 -1.35 -1.17 1.58
N SER A 35 -0.17 -1.73 1.88
CA SER A 35 0.69 -2.34 0.85
C SER A 35 -0.02 -3.49 0.10
N ILE A 36 -0.72 -4.36 0.84
CA ILE A 36 -1.47 -5.49 0.29
C ILE A 36 -2.68 -5.00 -0.51
N ALA A 37 -3.40 -3.98 -0.02
CA ALA A 37 -4.55 -3.40 -0.69
C ALA A 37 -4.15 -2.78 -2.05
N ILE A 38 -3.04 -2.04 -2.10
CA ILE A 38 -2.52 -1.47 -3.36
C ILE A 38 -2.18 -2.59 -4.34
N MET A 39 -1.43 -3.61 -3.91
CA MET A 39 -1.11 -4.77 -4.76
C MET A 39 -2.38 -5.47 -5.26
N ALA A 40 -3.37 -5.66 -4.39
CA ALA A 40 -4.62 -6.32 -4.73
C ALA A 40 -5.35 -5.61 -5.88
N THR A 41 -5.31 -4.27 -5.94
CA THR A 41 -5.93 -3.54 -7.06
C THR A 41 -5.33 -3.89 -8.41
N GLY A 42 -4.00 -4.04 -8.51
CA GLY A 42 -3.33 -4.49 -9.72
C GLY A 42 -3.67 -5.95 -10.05
N MET A 43 -3.73 -6.81 -9.03
CA MET A 43 -4.07 -8.23 -9.18
C MET A 43 -5.47 -8.46 -9.74
N VAL A 44 -6.42 -7.54 -9.53
CA VAL A 44 -7.76 -7.63 -10.15
C VAL A 44 -7.65 -7.74 -11.67
N LEU A 45 -6.80 -6.93 -12.30
CA LEU A 45 -6.63 -6.95 -13.76
C LEU A 45 -6.08 -8.30 -14.25
N ILE A 46 -5.15 -8.88 -13.49
CA ILE A 46 -4.55 -10.18 -13.79
C ILE A 46 -5.59 -11.30 -13.67
N ILE A 47 -6.40 -11.30 -12.60
CA ILE A 47 -7.44 -12.30 -12.38
C ILE A 47 -8.55 -12.20 -13.43
N VAL A 48 -8.96 -10.98 -13.82
CA VAL A 48 -9.95 -10.77 -14.89
C VAL A 48 -9.45 -11.34 -16.23
N SER A 49 -8.14 -11.29 -16.48
CA SER A 49 -7.52 -11.94 -17.64
C SER A 49 -7.40 -13.47 -17.53
N ARG A 50 -7.94 -14.08 -16.47
CA ARG A 50 -7.84 -15.51 -16.11
C ARG A 50 -6.42 -15.99 -15.84
N ASN A 51 -5.55 -15.09 -15.38
CA ASN A 51 -4.19 -15.40 -14.97
C ASN A 51 -4.03 -15.29 -13.45
N ILE A 52 -2.93 -15.85 -12.94
CA ILE A 52 -2.52 -15.74 -11.53
C ILE A 52 -1.06 -15.27 -11.52
N ASP A 53 -0.77 -14.26 -10.70
CA ASP A 53 0.59 -13.79 -10.46
C ASP A 53 1.00 -14.06 -9.01
N LEU A 54 2.00 -14.93 -8.86
CA LEU A 54 2.60 -15.29 -7.58
C LEU A 54 3.83 -14.43 -7.22
N SER A 55 4.39 -13.70 -8.19
CA SER A 55 5.62 -12.95 -8.02
C SER A 55 5.42 -11.56 -7.42
N VAL A 56 4.20 -11.01 -7.45
CA VAL A 56 3.89 -9.63 -7.05
C VAL A 56 4.49 -9.22 -5.69
N GLY A 57 4.40 -10.10 -4.68
CA GLY A 57 4.95 -9.83 -3.35
C GLY A 57 6.49 -9.85 -3.32
N SER A 58 7.11 -10.81 -4.01
CA SER A 58 8.58 -10.86 -4.13
C SER A 58 9.13 -9.71 -4.96
N LEU A 59 8.36 -9.23 -5.95
CA LEU A 59 8.70 -8.10 -6.79
C LEU A 59 8.65 -6.79 -5.99
N LEU A 60 7.60 -6.61 -5.16
CA LEU A 60 7.52 -5.50 -4.21
C LEU A 60 8.75 -5.45 -3.30
N GLY A 61 9.13 -6.60 -2.72
CA GLY A 61 10.32 -6.70 -1.87
C GLY A 61 11.61 -6.38 -2.62
N PHE A 62 11.75 -6.85 -3.86
CA PHE A 62 12.95 -6.61 -4.68
C PHE A 62 13.09 -5.15 -5.07
N ILE A 63 12.02 -4.52 -5.54
CA ILE A 63 12.02 -3.10 -5.91
C ILE A 63 12.26 -2.24 -4.67
N GLY A 64 11.62 -2.55 -3.54
CA GLY A 64 11.86 -1.89 -2.26
C GLY A 64 13.33 -1.96 -1.82
N TYR A 65 13.93 -3.15 -1.95
CA TYR A 65 15.34 -3.36 -1.67
C TYR A 65 16.25 -2.53 -2.59
N VAL A 66 16.00 -2.53 -3.90
CA VAL A 66 16.77 -1.72 -4.87
C VAL A 66 16.67 -0.23 -4.56
N MET A 67 15.48 0.29 -4.23
CA MET A 67 15.30 1.68 -3.82
C MET A 67 16.11 1.99 -2.55
N ALA A 68 16.11 1.08 -1.57
CA ALA A 68 16.88 1.25 -0.34
C ALA A 68 18.39 1.25 -0.57
N VAL A 69 18.92 0.30 -1.36
CA VAL A 69 20.35 0.28 -1.74
C VAL A 69 20.73 1.55 -2.48
N MET A 70 19.86 2.04 -3.35
CA MET A 70 20.17 3.22 -4.13
C MET A 70 20.30 4.47 -3.25
N GLN A 71 19.46 4.59 -2.22
CA GLN A 71 19.55 5.69 -1.24
C GLN A 71 20.74 5.56 -0.30
N ALA A 72 21.00 4.35 0.22
CA ALA A 72 21.98 4.16 1.27
C ALA A 72 23.42 3.96 0.76
N ARG A 73 23.57 3.46 -0.48
CA ARG A 73 24.88 3.09 -1.05
C ARG A 73 25.14 3.76 -2.39
N TRP A 74 24.30 3.56 -3.41
CA TRP A 74 24.66 4.00 -4.77
C TRP A 74 24.74 5.52 -4.92
N ILE A 75 23.74 6.28 -4.45
CA ILE A 75 23.74 7.75 -4.56
C ILE A 75 24.89 8.36 -3.74
N PRO A 76 25.12 7.97 -2.46
CA PRO A 76 26.22 8.52 -1.67
C PRO A 76 27.61 8.07 -2.15
N GLU A 77 27.80 6.77 -2.43
CA GLU A 77 29.13 6.18 -2.70
C GLU A 77 29.53 6.28 -4.18
N THR A 78 28.60 6.02 -5.11
CA THR A 78 28.92 5.94 -6.55
C THR A 78 28.83 7.29 -7.24
N PHE A 79 27.84 8.11 -6.88
CA PHE A 79 27.67 9.45 -7.46
C PHE A 79 28.33 10.57 -6.63
N GLY A 80 28.78 10.26 -5.41
CA GLY A 80 29.47 11.22 -4.54
C GLY A 80 28.59 12.38 -4.06
N LEU A 81 27.25 12.23 -4.15
CA LEU A 81 26.30 13.31 -3.92
C LEU A 81 25.93 13.50 -2.45
N GLY A 82 26.46 12.67 -1.53
CA GLY A 82 26.14 12.72 -0.10
C GLY A 82 24.77 12.10 0.24
N PHE A 83 24.48 12.01 1.55
CA PHE A 83 23.21 11.48 2.07
C PHE A 83 22.11 12.56 2.11
N ASP A 84 20.86 12.14 1.94
CA ASP A 84 19.64 12.96 2.12
C ASP A 84 19.55 14.21 1.22
N GLN A 85 19.98 14.08 -0.04
CA GLN A 85 19.81 15.15 -1.04
C GLN A 85 18.33 15.32 -1.44
N PRO A 86 17.85 16.55 -1.71
CA PRO A 86 16.43 16.83 -1.98
C PRO A 86 15.81 16.07 -3.16
N TYR A 87 16.63 15.57 -4.10
CA TYR A 87 16.20 14.83 -5.29
C TYR A 87 16.27 13.30 -5.12
N THR A 88 16.88 12.80 -4.05
CA THR A 88 17.14 11.37 -3.82
C THR A 88 15.83 10.57 -3.80
N TRP A 89 14.85 10.99 -3.00
CA TRP A 89 13.53 10.33 -2.94
C TRP A 89 12.85 10.26 -4.32
N ALA A 90 12.90 11.33 -5.12
CA ALA A 90 12.24 11.39 -6.42
C ALA A 90 12.91 10.47 -7.46
N ILE A 91 14.25 10.46 -7.50
CA ILE A 91 15.01 9.56 -8.38
C ILE A 91 14.74 8.11 -7.99
N THR A 92 14.72 7.80 -6.69
CA THR A 92 14.49 6.43 -6.21
C THR A 92 13.10 5.91 -6.52
N LEU A 93 12.09 6.76 -6.38
CA LEU A 93 10.73 6.44 -6.78
C LEU A 93 10.64 6.23 -8.29
N ALA A 94 11.25 7.09 -9.10
CA ALA A 94 11.26 6.95 -10.55
C ALA A 94 11.92 5.64 -11.00
N VAL A 95 13.08 5.29 -10.42
CA VAL A 95 13.76 4.02 -10.69
C VAL A 95 12.89 2.84 -10.26
N GLY A 96 12.25 2.90 -9.10
CA GLY A 96 11.35 1.84 -8.63
C GLY A 96 10.18 1.60 -9.59
N VAL A 97 9.54 2.67 -10.07
CA VAL A 97 8.44 2.59 -11.05
C VAL A 97 8.92 2.03 -12.38
N VAL A 98 10.02 2.53 -12.91
CA VAL A 98 10.58 2.07 -14.19
C VAL A 98 11.00 0.61 -14.10
N LEU A 99 11.66 0.20 -13.02
CA LEU A 99 12.10 -1.18 -12.82
C LEU A 99 10.92 -2.13 -12.68
N GLY A 100 9.90 -1.76 -11.89
CA GLY A 100 8.68 -2.55 -11.75
C GLY A 100 7.91 -2.69 -13.06
N ALA A 101 7.78 -1.59 -13.81
CA ALA A 101 7.14 -1.62 -15.13
C ALA A 101 7.93 -2.48 -16.13
N ALA A 102 9.26 -2.38 -16.15
CA ALA A 102 10.11 -3.18 -17.02
C ALA A 102 9.99 -4.68 -16.71
N ILE A 103 10.09 -5.07 -15.43
CA ILE A 103 9.95 -6.46 -15.01
C ILE A 103 8.55 -6.99 -15.34
N GLY A 104 7.50 -6.22 -15.03
CA GLY A 104 6.12 -6.57 -15.35
C GLY A 104 5.89 -6.70 -16.86
N ALA A 105 6.48 -5.82 -17.67
CA ALA A 105 6.42 -5.90 -19.13
C ALA A 105 7.12 -7.16 -19.66
N VAL A 106 8.28 -7.53 -19.11
CA VAL A 106 8.99 -8.76 -19.51
C VAL A 106 8.16 -9.99 -19.16
N GLN A 107 7.69 -10.12 -17.92
CA GLN A 107 6.86 -11.26 -17.51
C GLN A 107 5.56 -11.31 -18.33
N GLY A 108 4.91 -10.16 -18.52
CA GLY A 108 3.70 -10.03 -19.33
C GLY A 108 3.93 -10.38 -20.80
N ALA A 109 5.06 -10.01 -21.38
CA ALA A 109 5.41 -10.34 -22.77
C ALA A 109 5.63 -11.85 -22.95
N VAL A 110 6.29 -12.51 -22.00
CA VAL A 110 6.49 -13.97 -22.04
C VAL A 110 5.14 -14.70 -21.96
N VAL A 111 4.19 -14.19 -21.15
CA VAL A 111 2.84 -14.77 -21.08
C VAL A 111 2.05 -14.49 -22.36
N ALA A 112 2.02 -13.24 -22.82
CA ALA A 112 1.17 -12.80 -23.93
C ALA A 112 1.66 -13.28 -25.31
N TYR A 113 2.97 -13.23 -25.55
CA TYR A 113 3.57 -13.57 -26.84
C TYR A 113 4.30 -14.91 -26.82
N GLY A 114 4.89 -15.28 -25.68
CA GLY A 114 5.60 -16.56 -25.53
C GLY A 114 4.69 -17.76 -25.31
N GLY A 115 3.39 -17.55 -25.03
CA GLY A 115 2.41 -18.63 -24.82
C GLY A 115 2.66 -19.47 -23.56
N VAL A 116 3.54 -19.01 -22.67
CA VAL A 116 3.84 -19.73 -21.42
C VAL A 116 2.76 -19.40 -20.37
N PRO A 117 2.21 -20.40 -19.66
CA PRO A 117 1.23 -20.15 -18.60
C PRO A 117 1.74 -19.17 -17.55
N ALA A 118 0.91 -18.17 -17.19
CA ALA A 118 1.28 -17.11 -16.25
C ALA A 118 1.74 -17.61 -14.87
N PHE A 119 1.13 -18.70 -14.39
CA PHE A 119 1.56 -19.35 -13.16
C PHE A 119 3.04 -19.77 -13.19
N ILE A 120 3.52 -20.32 -14.30
CA ILE A 120 4.92 -20.78 -14.44
C ILE A 120 5.86 -19.59 -14.47
N VAL A 121 5.54 -18.57 -15.29
CA VAL A 121 6.35 -17.35 -15.41
C VAL A 121 6.47 -16.63 -14.07
N THR A 122 5.36 -16.50 -13.35
CA THR A 122 5.31 -15.77 -12.08
C THR A 122 5.83 -16.60 -10.91
N LEU A 123 5.70 -17.93 -10.91
CA LEU A 123 6.38 -18.79 -9.94
C LEU A 123 7.91 -18.74 -10.12
N GLY A 124 8.39 -18.80 -11.37
CA GLY A 124 9.80 -18.61 -11.68
C GLY A 124 10.29 -17.23 -11.26
N GLY A 125 9.53 -16.19 -11.59
CA GLY A 125 9.78 -14.82 -11.14
C GLY A 125 9.85 -14.71 -9.62
N PHE A 126 8.93 -15.34 -8.90
CA PHE A 126 8.92 -15.38 -7.44
C PHE A 126 10.25 -15.89 -6.86
N LEU A 127 10.77 -16.99 -7.40
CA LEU A 127 12.05 -17.56 -6.97
C LEU A 127 13.24 -16.66 -7.36
N VAL A 128 13.23 -16.09 -8.56
CA VAL A 128 14.31 -15.20 -9.03
C VAL A 128 14.39 -13.94 -8.18
N TRP A 129 13.30 -13.20 -7.99
CA TRP A 129 13.31 -11.96 -7.23
C TRP A 129 13.66 -12.20 -5.78
N ARG A 130 13.12 -13.26 -5.18
CA ARG A 130 13.45 -13.65 -3.81
C ARG A 130 14.93 -14.06 -3.66
N GLY A 131 15.47 -14.80 -4.62
CA GLY A 131 16.88 -15.19 -4.65
C GLY A 131 17.82 -14.01 -4.84
N LEU A 132 17.45 -13.05 -5.70
CA LEU A 132 18.23 -11.83 -5.93
C LEU A 132 18.26 -10.95 -4.67
N ILE A 133 17.13 -10.76 -3.98
CA ILE A 133 17.12 -10.06 -2.68
C ILE A 133 18.06 -10.74 -1.70
N PHE A 134 18.01 -12.07 -1.58
CA PHE A 134 18.86 -12.80 -0.63
C PHE A 134 20.36 -12.66 -0.97
N ARG A 135 20.70 -12.71 -2.25
CA ARG A 135 22.08 -12.57 -2.73
C ARG A 135 22.61 -11.14 -2.57
N MET A 136 21.81 -10.14 -2.91
CA MET A 136 22.22 -8.73 -2.82
C MET A 136 22.20 -8.23 -1.37
N GLY A 137 21.20 -8.66 -0.59
CA GLY A 137 20.94 -8.25 0.79
C GLY A 137 21.89 -8.80 1.85
N GLU A 138 23.07 -9.30 1.48
CA GLU A 138 24.04 -9.87 2.41
C GLU A 138 23.38 -10.81 3.45
N GLN A 139 22.54 -11.74 2.99
CA GLN A 139 21.76 -12.67 3.85
C GLN A 139 20.61 -12.04 4.65
N GLY A 140 20.00 -10.96 4.14
CA GLY A 140 18.78 -10.38 4.72
C GLY A 140 19.02 -9.23 5.69
N LYS A 141 20.17 -8.56 5.59
CA LYS A 141 20.41 -7.33 6.35
C LYS A 141 19.45 -6.23 5.91
N THR A 142 18.94 -5.49 6.89
CA THR A 142 18.14 -4.28 6.63
C THR A 142 19.07 -3.16 6.16
N ILE A 143 18.62 -2.39 5.16
CA ILE A 143 19.38 -1.26 4.61
C ILE A 143 18.88 0.02 5.25
N SER A 144 19.82 0.82 5.73
CA SER A 144 19.62 2.12 6.41
C SER A 144 20.91 2.94 6.24
N PRO A 145 20.87 4.29 6.23
CA PRO A 145 19.69 5.17 6.35
C PRO A 145 18.92 5.35 5.04
N LEU A 146 17.63 5.64 5.16
CA LEU A 146 16.74 6.05 4.06
C LEU A 146 16.51 7.55 4.11
N ASP A 147 16.25 8.17 2.96
CA ASP A 147 15.93 9.60 2.86
C ASP A 147 14.69 9.97 3.69
N THR A 148 14.72 11.11 4.37
CA THR A 148 13.65 11.51 5.31
C THR A 148 12.32 11.69 4.60
N ASN A 149 12.32 12.27 3.39
CA ASN A 149 11.10 12.46 2.60
C ASN A 149 10.57 11.13 2.08
N PHE A 150 11.45 10.17 1.79
CA PHE A 150 11.05 8.82 1.42
C PHE A 150 10.41 8.07 2.58
N GLN A 151 10.93 8.21 3.80
CA GLN A 151 10.34 7.59 4.99
C GLN A 151 8.94 8.11 5.29
N LEU A 152 8.67 9.40 5.04
CA LEU A 152 7.33 9.99 5.18
C LEU A 152 6.30 9.34 4.24
N LEU A 153 6.71 8.89 3.04
CA LEU A 153 5.84 8.17 2.12
C LEU A 153 5.56 6.72 2.57
N GLY A 154 6.52 6.10 3.26
CA GLY A 154 6.46 4.70 3.67
C GLY A 154 5.60 4.41 4.91
N GLY A 155 5.13 5.43 5.63
CA GLY A 155 4.22 5.27 6.76
C GLY A 155 4.81 4.53 7.96
N GLY A 156 6.14 4.59 8.16
CA GLY A 156 6.82 3.97 9.31
C GLY A 156 6.43 4.59 10.66
N PRO A 157 7.12 4.22 11.76
CA PRO A 157 6.91 4.82 13.09
C PRO A 157 7.01 6.35 13.11
N ASP A 158 7.78 6.91 12.16
CA ASP A 158 8.00 8.35 11.99
C ASP A 158 7.15 8.95 10.84
N GLY A 159 6.40 8.12 10.11
CA GLY A 159 5.70 8.47 8.87
C GLY A 159 4.26 8.94 9.04
N SER A 160 3.87 9.43 10.22
CA SER A 160 2.55 10.06 10.38
C SER A 160 2.57 11.40 9.66
N LEU A 161 1.61 11.64 8.77
CA LEU A 161 1.45 12.91 8.06
C LEU A 161 1.15 14.10 9.01
N GLY A 162 1.01 13.84 10.31
CA GLY A 162 0.62 14.80 11.33
C GLY A 162 -0.91 14.94 11.37
N ALA A 163 -1.43 15.36 12.54
CA ALA A 163 -2.88 15.44 12.77
C ALA A 163 -3.59 16.28 11.69
N THR A 164 -3.06 17.45 11.35
CA THR A 164 -3.67 18.36 10.37
C THR A 164 -3.78 17.75 8.97
N ARG A 165 -2.72 17.12 8.46
CA ARG A 165 -2.74 16.52 7.11
C ARG A 165 -3.62 15.28 7.06
N SER A 166 -3.63 14.49 8.12
CA SER A 166 -4.54 13.34 8.26
C SER A 166 -6.01 13.76 8.22
N TRP A 167 -6.38 14.87 8.88
CA TRP A 167 -7.73 15.43 8.79
C TRP A 167 -8.08 15.96 7.41
N ILE A 168 -7.16 16.65 6.75
CA ILE A 168 -7.35 17.13 5.37
C ILE A 168 -7.63 15.93 4.45
N LEU A 169 -6.85 14.86 4.54
CA LEU A 169 -7.09 13.63 3.78
C LEU A 169 -8.42 12.96 4.15
N GLY A 170 -8.82 13.02 5.42
CA GLY A 170 -10.13 12.55 5.87
C GLY A 170 -11.30 13.28 5.23
N VAL A 171 -11.23 14.61 5.18
CA VAL A 171 -12.23 15.45 4.52
C VAL A 171 -12.27 15.15 3.02
N ILE A 172 -11.11 15.06 2.37
CA ILE A 172 -11.01 14.68 0.95
C ILE A 172 -11.63 13.29 0.72
N GLY A 173 -11.34 12.32 1.59
CA GLY A 173 -11.92 10.98 1.54
C GLY A 173 -13.44 10.98 1.70
N CYS A 174 -13.97 11.78 2.61
CA CYS A 174 -15.41 11.97 2.80
C CYS A 174 -16.07 12.58 1.55
N ILE A 175 -15.47 13.64 0.99
CA ILE A 175 -15.93 14.25 -0.27
C ILE A 175 -15.92 13.21 -1.39
N GLY A 176 -14.84 12.43 -1.51
CA GLY A 176 -14.71 11.35 -2.48
C GLY A 176 -15.79 10.27 -2.32
N ALA A 177 -16.10 9.86 -1.08
CA ALA A 177 -17.14 8.90 -0.78
C ALA A 177 -18.52 9.42 -1.22
N VAL A 178 -18.86 10.66 -0.86
CA VAL A 178 -20.12 11.33 -1.27
C VAL A 178 -20.20 11.45 -2.79
N LEU A 179 -19.12 11.89 -3.45
CA LEU A 179 -19.04 11.98 -4.90
C LEU A 179 -19.20 10.61 -5.57
N SER A 180 -18.63 9.55 -5.00
CA SER A 180 -18.73 8.19 -5.56
C SER A 180 -20.18 7.70 -5.58
N VAL A 181 -20.92 7.94 -4.48
CA VAL A 181 -22.35 7.61 -4.35
C VAL A 181 -23.17 8.45 -5.33
N TRP A 182 -22.88 9.76 -5.40
CA TRP A 182 -23.59 10.67 -6.31
C TRP A 182 -23.35 10.32 -7.78
N LEU A 183 -22.11 10.05 -8.19
CA LEU A 183 -21.76 9.64 -9.55
C LEU A 183 -22.32 8.27 -9.89
N ALA A 184 -22.40 7.33 -8.94
CA ALA A 184 -23.06 6.04 -9.14
C ALA A 184 -24.56 6.22 -9.37
N ARG A 185 -25.23 7.09 -8.59
CA ARG A 185 -26.64 7.44 -8.77
C ARG A 185 -26.89 8.11 -10.12
N ARG A 186 -26.05 9.06 -10.52
CA ARG A 186 -26.13 9.76 -11.81
C ARG A 186 -25.92 8.81 -13.00
N ARG A 187 -24.96 7.88 -12.89
CA ARG A 187 -24.77 6.81 -13.90
C ARG A 187 -26.01 5.94 -14.02
N ARG A 188 -26.58 5.47 -12.92
CA ARG A 188 -27.81 4.65 -12.93
C ARG A 188 -28.99 5.37 -13.60
N ARG A 189 -29.20 6.65 -13.29
CA ARG A 189 -30.22 7.49 -13.95
C ARG A 189 -29.99 7.65 -15.45
N ARG A 190 -28.73 7.77 -15.89
CA ARG A 190 -28.39 7.91 -17.31
C ARG A 190 -28.67 6.65 -18.12
N TYR A 191 -28.54 5.48 -17.51
CA TYR A 191 -28.77 4.18 -18.15
C TYR A 191 -30.15 3.58 -17.83
N ASP A 192 -31.07 4.40 -17.30
CA ASP A 192 -32.44 4.02 -16.91
C ASP A 192 -32.51 2.77 -16.00
N LEU A 193 -31.48 2.61 -15.15
CA LEU A 193 -31.39 1.54 -14.18
C LEU A 193 -32.14 1.92 -12.90
N ALA A 194 -32.69 0.92 -12.20
CA ALA A 194 -33.33 1.10 -10.90
C ALA A 194 -32.42 1.87 -9.93
N VAL A 195 -32.92 3.02 -9.46
CA VAL A 195 -32.22 3.93 -8.54
C VAL A 195 -32.68 3.64 -7.13
N ARG A 196 -31.72 3.55 -6.20
CA ARG A 196 -32.01 3.36 -4.78
C ARG A 196 -32.75 4.57 -4.20
N PRO A 197 -33.60 4.38 -3.17
CA PRO A 197 -34.20 5.50 -2.45
C PRO A 197 -33.10 6.40 -1.89
N LEU A 198 -33.36 7.71 -1.89
CA LEU A 198 -32.35 8.72 -1.56
C LEU A 198 -31.80 8.54 -0.14
N GLY A 199 -32.62 8.08 0.80
CA GLY A 199 -32.19 7.76 2.17
C GLY A 199 -31.13 6.65 2.25
N VAL A 200 -31.14 5.66 1.36
CA VAL A 200 -30.12 4.60 1.33
C VAL A 200 -28.79 5.14 0.82
N ASP A 201 -28.82 5.99 -0.22
CA ASP A 201 -27.60 6.62 -0.74
C ASP A 201 -26.97 7.56 0.30
N VAL A 202 -27.80 8.37 0.98
CA VAL A 202 -27.35 9.22 2.10
C VAL A 202 -26.81 8.38 3.24
N GLY A 203 -27.50 7.30 3.63
CA GLY A 203 -27.05 6.39 4.69
C GLY A 203 -25.70 5.76 4.39
N ILE A 204 -25.46 5.32 3.15
CA ILE A 204 -24.16 4.79 2.72
C ILE A 204 -23.09 5.88 2.80
N ALA A 205 -23.36 7.09 2.30
CA ALA A 205 -22.41 8.19 2.32
C ALA A 205 -22.04 8.59 3.77
N VAL A 206 -23.02 8.73 4.65
CA VAL A 206 -22.81 9.05 6.08
C VAL A 206 -22.00 7.95 6.76
N LEU A 207 -22.37 6.69 6.55
CA LEU A 207 -21.63 5.55 7.13
C LEU A 207 -20.18 5.54 6.65
N SER A 208 -19.92 5.77 5.36
CA SER A 208 -18.55 5.88 4.83
C SER A 208 -17.78 7.01 5.49
N CYS A 209 -18.37 8.20 5.64
CA CYS A 209 -17.71 9.31 6.32
C CYS A 209 -17.40 9.00 7.79
N VAL A 210 -18.34 8.38 8.52
CA VAL A 210 -18.13 7.97 9.92
C VAL A 210 -16.97 6.98 10.03
N VAL A 211 -16.90 5.98 9.15
CA VAL A 211 -15.80 4.99 9.14
C VAL A 211 -14.46 5.66 8.86
N ILE A 212 -14.40 6.59 7.90
CA ILE A 212 -13.16 7.31 7.56
C ILE A 212 -12.69 8.16 8.75
N ILE A 213 -13.60 8.93 9.36
CA ILE A 213 -13.30 9.81 10.49
C ILE A 213 -12.87 8.99 11.71
N ALA A 214 -13.59 7.92 12.03
CA ALA A 214 -13.25 7.03 13.13
C ALA A 214 -11.89 6.35 12.91
N GLY A 215 -11.61 5.91 11.67
CA GLY A 215 -10.32 5.35 11.30
C GLY A 215 -9.17 6.33 11.51
N ILE A 216 -9.31 7.57 11.06
CA ILE A 216 -8.28 8.61 11.25
C ILE A 216 -8.08 8.93 12.73
N TRP A 217 -9.16 9.04 13.49
CA TRP A 217 -9.07 9.33 14.92
C TRP A 217 -8.37 8.22 15.70
N LEU A 218 -8.75 6.95 15.46
CA LEU A 218 -8.18 5.79 16.13
C LEU A 218 -6.73 5.50 15.71
N VAL A 219 -6.40 5.70 14.43
CA VAL A 219 -5.14 5.22 13.86
C VAL A 219 -4.09 6.33 13.76
N ALA A 220 -4.48 7.53 13.33
CA ALA A 220 -3.54 8.62 13.05
C ALA A 220 -3.38 9.63 14.21
N ILE A 221 -4.33 9.72 15.13
CA ILE A 221 -4.30 10.67 16.26
C ILE A 221 -3.98 9.97 17.58
N GLY A 222 -4.54 8.79 17.81
CA GLY A 222 -4.17 7.96 18.96
C GLY A 222 -2.73 7.44 18.92
N TYR A 223 -2.03 7.64 17.81
CA TYR A 223 -0.60 7.33 17.67
C TYR A 223 0.22 8.58 17.98
N GLU A 224 0.64 8.72 19.24
CA GLU A 224 1.70 9.67 19.61
C GLU A 224 3.01 9.18 18.98
N SER A 225 3.50 9.93 17.98
CA SER A 225 4.83 9.71 17.45
C SER A 225 5.85 9.95 18.58
N PRO A 226 6.91 9.13 18.71
CA PRO A 226 7.95 9.33 19.74
C PRO A 226 8.63 10.71 19.69
N ILE A 227 8.49 11.43 18.57
CA ILE A 227 9.03 12.77 18.31
C ILE A 227 8.04 13.88 18.69
N THR A 228 6.76 13.50 18.80
CA THR A 228 5.58 14.27 19.23
C THR A 228 5.76 15.12 20.47
N GLY A 229 6.13 14.45 21.56
CA GLY A 229 5.79 14.93 22.90
C GLY A 229 4.29 14.94 23.12
#